data_AF-A0A9D2CLY2-F1
#
_entry.id   AF-A0A9D2CLY2-F1
#
_cell.length_a   1.000
_cell.length_b   1.000
_cell.length_c   1.000
_cell.angle_alpha   90.00
_cell.angle_beta   90.00
_cell.angle_gamma   90.00
#
_symmetry.space_group_name_H-M   'P 1'
#
loop_
_entity.id
_entity.type
_entity.pdbx_description
1 polymer ?
#
loop_
_entity_poly.entity_id
_entity_poly.type
_entity_poly.pdbx_seq_one_letter_code
_entity_poly.pdbx_strand_id
1 'polypeptide(L)'
;MRILKGYSKRERKELEEAKDNNFDNAIDLIRGIAIDDDDCTSLNNKYMNECSEEDNQLAKDIVDFYCGNAKFPEQKYVLETTTPHSSAHTYIKGILGSTYGGIGAADEIKTTSNKEEALVLSKNAIEQKLGGKYMAFAVPVEDDDE
;
A
#
# COMPACT_ATOMS: atom_id res chain seq x y z
N MET A 1 -10.26 6.00 12.05
CA MET A 1 -8.91 5.48 11.76
C MET A 1 -8.12 6.57 11.04
N ARG A 2 -7.07 7.09 11.68
CA ARG A 2 -6.18 8.15 11.18
C ARG A 2 -5.24 7.59 10.10
N ILE A 3 -4.85 8.40 9.13
CA ILE A 3 -3.87 8.02 8.11
C ILE A 3 -2.50 8.59 8.51
N LEU A 4 -1.51 7.73 8.68
CA LEU A 4 -0.13 8.12 8.94
C LEU A 4 0.51 8.62 7.64
N LYS A 5 1.11 9.81 7.69
CA LYS A 5 1.79 10.46 6.55
C LYS A 5 3.22 10.84 6.94
N GLY A 6 4.07 11.10 5.95
CA GLY A 6 5.47 11.46 6.18
C GLY A 6 6.34 10.30 6.65
N TYR A 7 5.93 9.06 6.35
CA TYR A 7 6.71 7.85 6.59
C TYR A 7 7.26 7.32 5.27
N SER A 8 8.57 7.09 5.23
CA SER A 8 9.21 6.46 4.07
C SER A 8 8.75 5.01 3.91
N LYS A 9 8.83 4.44 2.70
CA LYS A 9 8.51 3.01 2.46
C LYS A 9 9.23 2.07 3.44
N ARG A 10 10.48 2.40 3.80
CA ARG A 10 11.27 1.64 4.77
C ARG A 10 10.72 1.76 6.19
N GLU A 11 10.41 2.97 6.65
CA GLU A 11 9.82 3.19 7.98
C GLU A 11 8.44 2.52 8.13
N ARG A 12 7.62 2.55 7.07
CA ARG A 12 6.32 1.86 7.06
C ARG A 12 6.50 0.36 7.26
N LYS A 13 7.44 -0.23 6.50
CA LYS A 13 7.79 -1.64 6.57
C LYS A 13 8.32 -2.02 7.95
N GLU A 14 9.28 -1.26 8.48
CA GLU A 14 9.83 -1.49 9.82
C GLU A 14 8.72 -1.48 10.89
N LEU A 15 7.75 -0.56 10.80
CA LEU A 15 6.66 -0.49 11.80
C LEU A 15 5.64 -1.64 11.66
N GLU A 16 5.36 -2.06 10.42
CA GLU A 16 4.51 -3.22 10.14
C GLU A 16 5.15 -4.51 10.66
N GLU A 17 6.43 -4.74 10.36
CA GLU A 17 7.18 -5.92 10.82
C GLU A 17 7.34 -5.92 12.34
N ALA A 18 7.66 -4.79 12.96
CA ALA A 18 7.76 -4.68 14.40
C ALA A 18 6.43 -4.97 15.10
N LYS A 19 5.29 -4.52 14.56
CA LYS A 19 3.97 -4.88 15.12
C LYS A 19 3.71 -6.38 15.08
N ASP A 20 4.18 -7.08 14.05
CA ASP A 20 3.99 -8.53 13.88
C ASP A 20 4.93 -9.38 14.77
N ASN A 21 6.01 -8.80 15.33
CA ASN A 21 6.96 -9.46 16.22
C ASN A 21 6.43 -9.75 17.65
N ASN A 22 5.12 -9.59 17.90
CA ASN A 22 4.45 -9.91 19.17
C ASN A 22 5.00 -9.16 20.39
N PHE A 23 5.26 -7.85 20.28
CA PHE A 23 5.45 -7.03 21.48
C PHE A 23 4.23 -7.11 22.40
N ASP A 24 4.45 -7.12 23.72
CA ASP A 24 3.36 -7.24 24.70
C ASP A 24 2.41 -6.03 24.68
N ASN A 25 2.93 -4.85 24.34
CA ASN A 25 2.17 -3.61 24.23
C ASN A 25 2.92 -2.53 23.40
N ALA A 26 2.25 -1.42 23.13
CA ALA A 26 2.81 -0.31 22.37
C ALA A 26 4.03 0.36 23.01
N ILE A 27 4.17 0.34 24.35
CA ILE A 27 5.34 0.89 25.03
C ILE A 27 6.56 0.00 24.79
N ASP A 28 6.38 -1.32 24.81
CA ASP A 28 7.46 -2.26 24.50
C ASP A 28 7.91 -2.15 23.04
N LEU A 29 6.97 -1.94 22.11
CA LEU A 29 7.28 -1.64 20.71
C LEU A 29 8.10 -0.34 20.58
N ILE A 30 7.66 0.76 21.22
CA ILE A 30 8.41 2.02 21.22
C ILE A 30 9.80 1.82 21.80
N ARG A 31 9.92 1.04 22.89
CA ARG A 31 11.21 0.75 23.51
C ARG A 31 12.12 -0.04 22.58
N GLY A 32 11.59 -1.05 21.88
CA GLY A 32 12.32 -1.82 20.86
C GLY A 32 12.86 -0.90 19.77
N ILE A 33 11.99 -0.05 19.20
CA ILE A 33 12.39 0.96 18.21
C ILE A 33 13.48 1.89 18.78
N ALA A 34 13.34 2.37 20.02
CA ALA A 34 14.27 3.32 20.63
C ALA A 34 15.66 2.74 20.92
N ILE A 35 15.80 1.42 21.07
CA ILE A 35 17.09 0.76 21.28
C ILE A 35 17.66 0.11 20.00
N ASP A 36 17.00 0.34 18.85
CA ASP A 36 17.31 -0.27 17.54
C ASP A 36 17.22 -1.81 17.57
N ASP A 37 16.21 -2.32 18.29
CA ASP A 37 15.85 -3.74 18.25
C ASP A 37 15.08 -4.06 16.96
N ASP A 38 15.17 -5.30 16.48
CA ASP A 38 14.40 -5.81 15.33
C ASP A 38 14.54 -5.02 14.01
N ASP A 39 15.77 -4.62 13.61
CA ASP A 39 16.05 -3.94 12.33
C ASP A 39 15.29 -2.60 12.12
N CYS A 40 14.85 -1.95 13.19
CA CYS A 40 14.09 -0.69 13.18
C CYS A 40 14.96 0.57 12.99
N THR A 41 16.09 0.47 12.29
CA THR A 41 17.09 1.54 12.23
C THR A 41 16.55 2.86 11.67
N SER A 42 15.62 2.84 10.71
CA SER A 42 15.08 4.09 10.15
C SER A 42 14.13 4.75 11.14
N LEU A 43 13.27 3.96 11.79
CA LEU A 43 12.38 4.43 12.85
C LEU A 43 13.18 4.91 14.08
N ASN A 44 14.25 4.21 14.46
CA ASN A 44 15.14 4.62 15.54
C ASN A 44 15.75 5.99 15.24
N ASN A 45 16.33 6.16 14.05
CA ASN A 45 16.89 7.43 13.62
C ASN A 45 15.84 8.54 13.61
N LYS A 46 14.62 8.26 13.14
CA LYS A 46 13.51 9.22 13.17
C LYS A 46 13.14 9.59 14.61
N TYR A 47 13.05 8.60 15.49
CA TYR A 47 12.75 8.77 16.91
C TYR A 47 13.81 9.59 17.65
N MET A 48 15.09 9.34 17.40
CA MET A 48 16.20 10.09 18.00
C MET A 48 16.33 11.52 17.47
N ASN A 49 15.86 11.77 16.24
CA ASN A 49 15.85 13.09 15.63
C ASN A 49 14.62 13.93 16.02
N GLU A 50 13.55 13.32 16.53
CA GLU A 50 12.44 14.06 17.12
C GLU A 50 12.87 14.64 18.48
N CYS A 51 12.70 15.96 18.64
CA CYS A 51 13.08 16.67 19.86
C CYS A 51 12.42 16.03 21.10
N SER A 52 13.18 15.96 22.19
CA SER A 52 12.87 15.28 23.46
C SER A 52 11.76 15.92 24.30
N GLU A 53 10.69 16.43 23.69
CA GLU A 53 9.54 16.99 24.39
C GLU A 53 8.44 15.93 24.61
N GLU A 54 7.54 16.22 25.56
CA GLU A 54 6.39 15.41 25.96
C GLU A 54 5.41 15.09 24.80
N ASP A 55 5.63 15.69 23.62
CA ASP A 55 4.82 15.59 22.42
C ASP A 55 5.56 14.90 21.24
N ASN A 56 6.34 13.84 21.51
CA ASN A 56 6.90 13.00 20.45
C ASN A 56 5.78 12.43 19.57
N GLN A 57 5.68 12.94 18.34
CA GLN A 57 4.59 12.64 17.41
C GLN A 57 4.72 11.22 16.89
N LEU A 58 5.95 10.72 16.70
CA LEU A 58 6.23 9.35 16.32
C LEU A 58 5.72 8.35 17.37
N ALA A 59 5.93 8.61 18.66
CA ALA A 59 5.43 7.75 19.74
C ALA A 59 3.89 7.66 19.71
N LYS A 60 3.20 8.79 19.49
CA LYS A 60 1.73 8.83 19.34
C LYS A 60 1.26 8.04 18.11
N ASP A 61 1.98 8.17 16.99
CA ASP A 61 1.72 7.43 15.76
C ASP A 61 1.87 5.92 15.94
N ILE A 62 2.93 5.49 16.63
CA ILE A 62 3.19 4.08 16.94
C ILE A 62 2.06 3.52 17.82
N VAL A 63 1.65 4.24 18.87
CA VAL A 63 0.53 3.82 19.73
C VAL A 63 -0.77 3.70 18.94
N ASP A 64 -1.09 4.70 18.12
CA ASP A 64 -2.30 4.66 17.30
C ASP A 64 -2.26 3.51 16.28
N PHE A 65 -1.11 3.24 15.66
CA PHE A 65 -0.93 2.15 14.71
C PHE A 65 -1.05 0.77 15.37
N TYR A 66 -0.42 0.60 16.53
CA TYR A 66 -0.48 -0.63 17.31
C TYR A 66 -1.93 -0.96 17.70
N CYS A 67 -2.66 0.04 18.22
CA CYS A 67 -4.07 -0.09 18.64
C CYS A 67 -5.06 -0.17 17.47
N GLY A 68 -4.62 -0.02 16.21
CA GLY A 68 -5.51 0.00 15.04
C GLY A 68 -6.32 1.30 14.89
N ASN A 69 -5.95 2.35 15.64
CA ASN A 69 -6.52 3.69 15.51
C ASN A 69 -5.92 4.47 14.33
N ALA A 70 -4.74 4.08 13.85
CA ALA A 70 -4.12 4.60 12.64
C ALA A 70 -3.67 3.48 11.69
N LYS A 71 -3.53 3.83 10.41
CA LYS A 71 -2.97 2.97 9.36
C LYS A 71 -2.14 3.79 8.38
N PHE A 72 -1.25 3.13 7.65
CA PHE A 72 -0.63 3.72 6.47
C PHE A 72 -1.64 3.85 5.32
N PRO A 73 -1.43 4.80 4.40
CA PRO A 73 -2.18 4.85 3.16
C PRO A 73 -2.02 3.52 2.42
N GLU A 74 -3.12 3.04 1.85
CA GLU A 74 -3.13 1.78 1.12
C GLU A 74 -2.38 1.95 -0.20
N GLN A 75 -1.39 1.08 -0.45
CA GLN A 75 -0.65 1.07 -1.72
C GLN A 75 -1.64 0.88 -2.88
N LYS A 76 -1.66 1.86 -3.78
CA LYS A 76 -2.44 1.81 -5.01
C LYS A 76 -1.58 1.28 -6.15
N TYR A 77 -2.24 0.68 -7.13
CA TYR A 77 -1.64 0.12 -8.31
C TYR A 77 -2.41 0.57 -9.55
N VAL A 78 -1.68 0.83 -10.62
CA VAL A 78 -2.23 1.09 -11.95
C VAL A 78 -2.24 -0.19 -12.77
N LEU A 79 -3.39 -0.48 -13.38
CA LEU A 79 -3.55 -1.47 -14.42
C LEU A 79 -3.93 -0.76 -15.73
N GLU A 80 -3.12 -0.95 -16.77
CA GLU A 80 -3.47 -0.48 -18.11
C GLU A 80 -4.59 -1.34 -18.69
N THR A 81 -5.64 -0.68 -19.20
CA THR A 81 -6.74 -1.35 -19.89
C THR A 81 -6.88 -0.90 -21.33
N THR A 82 -7.37 -1.81 -22.16
CA THR A 82 -7.74 -1.52 -23.55
C THR A 82 -9.11 -2.09 -23.86
N THR A 83 -9.93 -1.31 -24.55
CA THR A 83 -11.23 -1.73 -25.06
C THR A 83 -11.19 -1.62 -26.57
N PRO A 84 -11.15 -2.74 -27.32
CA PRO A 84 -11.26 -2.72 -28.78
C PRO A 84 -12.56 -2.08 -29.24
N HIS A 85 -12.50 -1.29 -30.32
CA HIS A 85 -13.59 -0.46 -30.85
C HIS A 85 -14.93 -1.20 -31.10
N SER A 86 -14.89 -2.52 -31.26
CA SER A 86 -16.04 -3.38 -31.57
C SER A 86 -16.42 -4.36 -30.46
N SER A 87 -15.78 -4.30 -29.28
CA SER A 87 -16.01 -5.24 -28.20
C SER A 87 -16.65 -4.58 -26.99
N ALA A 88 -17.59 -5.27 -26.35
CA ALA A 88 -18.15 -4.90 -25.05
C ALA A 88 -17.22 -5.28 -23.87
N HIS A 89 -16.00 -5.72 -24.15
CA HIS A 89 -15.08 -6.29 -23.16
C HIS A 89 -13.82 -5.43 -23.04
N THR A 90 -13.45 -5.14 -21.80
CA THR A 90 -12.19 -4.48 -21.46
C THR A 90 -11.13 -5.54 -21.15
N TYR A 91 -9.92 -5.35 -21.66
CA TYR A 91 -8.78 -6.24 -21.47
C TYR A 91 -7.71 -5.55 -20.63
N ILE A 92 -7.05 -6.30 -19.74
CA ILE A 92 -5.86 -5.85 -19.01
C ILE A 92 -4.63 -6.09 -19.88
N LYS A 93 -3.81 -5.06 -20.06
CA LYS A 93 -2.59 -5.14 -20.86
C LYS A 93 -1.45 -5.69 -19.99
N GLY A 94 -0.88 -6.83 -20.41
CA GLY A 94 0.28 -7.40 -19.75
C GLY A 94 1.59 -6.72 -20.18
N ILE A 95 2.52 -6.53 -19.24
CA ILE A 95 3.83 -5.89 -19.47
C ILE A 95 4.79 -6.79 -20.29
N LEU A 96 4.48 -8.08 -20.46
CA LEU A 96 5.21 -8.97 -21.36
C LEU A 96 4.47 -9.09 -22.69
N GLY A 97 5.13 -8.68 -23.75
CA GLY A 97 4.60 -8.60 -25.11
C GLY A 97 3.66 -9.76 -25.47
N SER A 98 2.47 -9.41 -25.96
CA SER A 98 1.53 -10.30 -26.63
C SER A 98 1.12 -11.56 -25.85
N THR A 99 0.25 -11.43 -24.86
CA THR A 99 -0.64 -12.54 -24.49
C THR A 99 -1.96 -12.00 -23.94
N TYR A 100 -3.01 -12.08 -24.76
CA TYR A 100 -4.37 -11.67 -24.42
C TYR A 100 -4.96 -12.64 -23.39
N GLY A 101 -4.84 -12.31 -22.11
CA GLY A 101 -5.60 -12.96 -21.05
C GLY A 101 -7.04 -12.48 -21.06
N GLY A 102 -7.92 -13.17 -21.78
CA GLY A 102 -9.36 -12.85 -21.84
C GLY A 102 -9.99 -12.87 -20.44
N ILE A 103 -10.68 -11.79 -20.07
CA ILE A 103 -11.55 -11.73 -18.90
C ILE A 103 -12.87 -12.40 -19.29
N GLY A 104 -13.09 -13.63 -18.81
CA GLY A 104 -14.36 -14.32 -18.91
C GLY A 104 -15.39 -13.66 -17.99
N ALA A 105 -16.43 -13.10 -18.60
CA ALA A 105 -17.67 -12.53 -18.08
C ALA A 105 -18.05 -12.82 -16.62
N ALA A 106 -18.15 -11.74 -15.81
CA ALA A 106 -19.30 -11.41 -14.96
C ALA A 106 -18.99 -10.19 -14.07
N ASP A 107 -18.99 -8.99 -14.66
CA ASP A 107 -19.59 -7.76 -14.10
C ASP A 107 -19.26 -6.59 -15.04
N GLU A 108 -20.31 -5.96 -15.58
CA GLU A 108 -20.21 -4.91 -16.59
C GLU A 108 -19.46 -3.67 -16.06
N ILE A 109 -18.19 -3.50 -16.44
CA ILE A 109 -17.57 -2.17 -16.49
C ILE A 109 -17.82 -1.64 -17.90
N LYS A 110 -18.96 -0.93 -18.09
CA LYS A 110 -19.27 -0.24 -19.35
C LYS A 110 -18.36 0.98 -19.50
N THR A 111 -17.38 0.92 -20.40
CA THR A 111 -16.72 2.12 -20.94
C THR A 111 -16.84 2.16 -22.46
N THR A 112 -17.35 3.27 -22.98
CA THR A 112 -17.45 3.57 -24.41
C THR A 112 -16.22 4.37 -24.84
N SER A 113 -15.64 3.99 -25.99
CA SER A 113 -14.52 4.61 -26.73
C SER A 113 -13.16 3.94 -26.56
N ASN A 114 -12.36 3.91 -27.64
CA ASN A 114 -10.95 3.51 -27.67
C ASN A 114 -10.08 4.47 -26.82
N LYS A 115 -10.24 4.42 -25.50
CA LYS A 115 -9.38 5.12 -24.56
C LYS A 115 -8.55 4.06 -23.84
N GLU A 116 -7.24 4.20 -23.91
CA GLU A 116 -6.39 3.58 -22.90
C GLU A 116 -6.75 4.25 -21.57
N GLU A 117 -7.31 3.48 -20.66
CA GLU A 117 -7.69 3.96 -19.33
C GLU A 117 -6.84 3.22 -18.28
N ALA A 118 -6.30 4.00 -17.34
CA ALA A 118 -5.58 3.48 -16.20
C ALA A 118 -6.57 3.22 -15.05
N LEU A 119 -6.70 1.96 -14.64
CA LEU A 119 -7.43 1.59 -13.44
C LEU A 119 -6.50 1.72 -12.24
N VAL A 120 -6.78 2.68 -11.35
CA VAL A 120 -6.07 2.82 -10.07
C VAL A 120 -6.84 2.07 -8.98
N LEU A 121 -6.27 0.97 -8.48
CA LEU A 121 -6.92 0.07 -7.52
C LEU A 121 -5.96 -0.30 -6.39
N SER A 122 -6.49 -0.68 -5.23
CA SER A 122 -5.66 -1.30 -4.19
C SER A 122 -5.43 -2.79 -4.45
N LYS A 123 -4.46 -3.40 -3.77
CA LYS A 123 -4.20 -4.85 -3.86
C LYS A 123 -5.46 -5.68 -3.59
N ASN A 124 -6.18 -5.39 -2.51
CA ASN A 124 -7.42 -6.09 -2.17
C ASN A 124 -8.49 -5.92 -3.26
N ALA A 125 -8.61 -4.73 -3.84
CA ALA A 125 -9.56 -4.48 -4.92
C ALA A 125 -9.20 -5.30 -6.17
N ILE A 126 -7.92 -5.46 -6.49
CA ILE A 126 -7.45 -6.33 -7.59
C ILE A 126 -7.80 -7.79 -7.29
N GLU A 127 -7.46 -8.27 -6.09
CA GLU A 127 -7.69 -9.67 -5.70
C GLU A 127 -9.18 -10.04 -5.71
N GLN A 128 -10.05 -9.16 -5.22
CA GLN A 128 -11.49 -9.43 -5.16
C GLN A 128 -12.23 -9.22 -6.47
N LYS A 129 -11.90 -8.15 -7.23
CA LYS A 129 -12.66 -7.79 -8.44
C LYS A 129 -12.15 -8.45 -9.71
N LEU A 130 -10.84 -8.66 -9.79
CA LEU A 130 -10.18 -9.17 -11.00
C LEU A 130 -9.63 -10.57 -10.75
N GLY A 131 -9.20 -10.86 -9.53
CA GLY A 131 -8.50 -12.08 -9.13
C GLY A 131 -7.00 -11.84 -8.99
N GLY A 132 -6.38 -12.48 -8.00
CA GLY A 132 -4.97 -12.24 -7.62
C GLY A 132 -3.95 -12.42 -8.75
N LYS A 133 -4.25 -13.19 -9.80
CA LYS A 133 -3.39 -13.35 -10.98
C LYS A 133 -3.10 -12.03 -11.72
N TYR A 134 -3.99 -11.04 -11.62
CA TYR A 134 -3.80 -9.75 -12.28
C TYR A 134 -2.83 -8.83 -11.54
N MET A 135 -2.43 -9.18 -10.32
CA MET A 135 -1.39 -8.45 -9.57
C MET A 135 -0.05 -8.43 -10.32
N ALA A 136 0.25 -9.45 -11.13
CA ALA A 136 1.47 -9.52 -11.94
C ALA A 136 1.56 -8.45 -13.03
N PHE A 137 0.46 -7.77 -13.35
CA PHE A 137 0.39 -6.70 -14.35
C PHE A 137 0.17 -5.33 -13.72
N ALA A 138 0.05 -5.28 -12.39
CA ALA A 138 -0.24 -4.06 -11.65
C ALA A 138 1.07 -3.34 -11.32
N VAL A 139 1.17 -2.07 -11.71
CA VAL A 139 2.34 -1.24 -11.41
C VAL A 139 2.04 -0.43 -10.14
N PRO A 140 2.86 -0.50 -9.08
CA PRO A 140 2.63 0.31 -7.89
C PRO A 140 2.68 1.79 -8.26
N VAL A 141 1.69 2.55 -7.81
CA VAL A 141 1.71 4.01 -7.87
C VAL A 141 2.63 4.46 -6.76
N GLU A 142 3.73 5.12 -7.08
CA GLU A 142 4.48 5.83 -6.05
C GLU A 142 3.55 6.93 -5.53
N ASP A 143 3.22 6.89 -4.24
CA ASP A 143 2.60 8.05 -3.61
C ASP A 143 3.61 9.19 -3.79
N ASP A 144 3.20 10.28 -4.46
CA ASP A 144 3.90 11.56 -4.35
C ASP A 144 3.82 11.93 -2.86
N ASP A 145 4.89 11.60 -2.13
CA ASP A 145 5.15 12.12 -0.80
C ASP A 145 5.46 13.63 -0.95
N GLU A 146 4.43 14.44 -1.25
CA GLU A 146 4.42 15.90 -1.03
C GLU A 146 4.06 16.24 0.42
#